data_AF-A0A803NJ96-F1
#
_entry.id   AF-A0A803NJ96-F1
#
_cell.length_a   1.000
_cell.length_b   1.000
_cell.length_c   1.000
_cell.angle_alpha   90.00
_cell.angle_beta   90.00
_cell.angle_gamma   90.00
#
_symmetry.space_group_name_H-M   'P 1'
#
loop_
_entity.id
_entity.type
_entity.pdbx_description
1 polymer ?
#
loop_
_entity_poly.entity_id
_entity_poly.type
_entity_poly.pdbx_seq_one_letter_code
_entity_poly.pdbx_strand_id
1 'polypeptide(L)'
;MVYVTNRLKNDQKYVTIVLPGIHVLSNASLDTPWPKAQRLGDNLKELLNTYNDGELPPKEIVEKLMTNTIKDDYSLLPGLYPREKEYHLSSIFVDVVSPLGRYGTRSTSALAVKSNEEVSFYEKSFDSENEEWNERTVTFHINRGEKSNNSKVTQVQPSPHLQ
;
A
#
# COMPACT_ATOMS: atom_id res chain seq x y z
N MET A 1 -10.46 -0.34 -12.25
CA MET A 1 -9.91 -1.11 -11.11
C MET A 1 -11.06 -1.48 -10.17
N VAL A 2 -10.94 -2.54 -9.37
CA VAL A 2 -11.94 -2.90 -8.36
C VAL A 2 -11.32 -2.84 -6.96
N TYR A 3 -12.06 -2.33 -5.98
CA TYR A 3 -11.69 -2.38 -4.56
C TYR A 3 -12.49 -3.49 -3.90
N VAL A 4 -11.78 -4.45 -3.29
CA VAL A 4 -12.34 -5.57 -2.55
C VAL A 4 -11.82 -5.47 -1.13
N THR A 5 -12.69 -5.58 -0.14
CA THR A 5 -12.31 -5.48 1.28
C THR A 5 -12.95 -6.58 2.12
N ASN A 6 -12.26 -6.99 3.17
CA ASN A 6 -12.79 -7.85 4.22
C ASN A 6 -13.57 -7.07 5.29
N ARG A 7 -13.59 -5.74 5.23
CA ARG A 7 -14.48 -4.91 6.06
C ARG A 7 -15.92 -5.14 5.62
N LEU A 8 -16.73 -5.69 6.53
CA LEU A 8 -18.13 -5.95 6.26
C LEU A 8 -18.89 -4.62 6.14
N LYS A 9 -19.75 -4.52 5.14
CA LYS A 9 -20.77 -3.48 5.04
C LYS A 9 -22.11 -4.18 5.04
N ASN A 10 -22.94 -3.92 6.06
CA ASN A 10 -24.20 -4.63 6.28
C ASN A 10 -24.04 -6.16 6.25
N ASP A 11 -23.04 -6.68 6.98
CA ASP A 11 -22.70 -8.12 7.08
C ASP A 11 -22.33 -8.82 5.76
N GLN A 12 -22.02 -8.06 4.71
CA GLN A 12 -21.62 -8.60 3.41
C GLN A 12 -20.22 -8.13 2.99
N LYS A 13 -19.54 -8.97 2.19
CA LYS A 13 -18.30 -8.60 1.50
C LYS A 13 -18.59 -7.43 0.57
N TYR A 14 -17.75 -6.40 0.61
CA TYR A 14 -17.92 -5.20 -0.18
C TYR A 14 -16.96 -5.19 -1.37
N VAL A 15 -17.52 -5.03 -2.57
CA VAL A 15 -16.79 -4.87 -3.83
C VAL A 15 -17.34 -3.63 -4.53
N THR A 16 -16.44 -2.74 -4.98
CA THR A 16 -16.84 -1.53 -5.72
C THR A 16 -15.86 -1.23 -6.86
N ILE A 17 -16.35 -0.51 -7.86
CA ILE A 17 -15.51 0.05 -8.94
C ILE A 17 -14.73 1.23 -8.36
N VAL A 18 -13.45 1.31 -8.74
CA VAL A 18 -12.57 2.45 -8.47
C VAL A 18 -12.40 3.22 -9.77
N LEU A 19 -12.75 4.50 -9.75
CA LEU A 19 -12.62 5.40 -10.88
C LEU A 19 -11.14 5.76 -11.11
N PRO A 20 -10.76 6.25 -12.31
CA PRO A 20 -9.43 6.78 -12.53
C PRO A 20 -9.15 7.98 -11.61
N GLY A 21 -7.99 8.01 -10.96
CA GLY A 21 -7.59 9.11 -10.07
C GLY A 21 -6.58 8.68 -9.02
N ILE A 22 -6.33 9.58 -8.06
CA ILE A 22 -5.53 9.32 -6.86
C ILE A 22 -6.46 8.81 -5.77
N HIS A 23 -6.15 7.64 -5.23
CA HIS A 23 -6.89 7.03 -4.14
C HIS A 23 -5.92 6.61 -3.05
N VAL A 24 -6.31 6.76 -1.79
CA VAL A 24 -5.46 6.43 -0.64
C VAL A 24 -6.15 5.39 0.23
N LEU A 25 -5.44 4.29 0.49
CA LEU A 25 -5.87 3.26 1.41
C LEU A 25 -4.96 3.26 2.65
N SER A 26 -5.58 3.24 3.82
CA SER A 26 -4.91 3.12 5.11
C SER A 26 -5.53 1.96 5.89
N ASN A 27 -5.34 1.94 7.21
CA ASN A 27 -6.05 1.00 8.07
C ASN A 27 -7.58 1.23 8.08
N ALA A 28 -8.12 2.24 7.39
CA ALA A 28 -9.56 2.47 7.24
C ALA A 28 -10.10 1.96 5.89
N SER A 29 -11.30 2.39 5.50
CA SER A 29 -11.83 2.16 4.15
C SER A 29 -11.08 3.02 3.12
N LEU A 30 -11.14 2.63 1.84
CA LEU A 30 -10.60 3.42 0.73
C LEU A 30 -11.08 4.88 0.82
N ASP A 31 -10.16 5.84 0.67
CA ASP A 31 -10.40 7.29 0.71
C ASP A 31 -11.05 7.83 1.99
N THR A 32 -10.91 7.11 3.11
CA THR A 32 -11.29 7.68 4.42
C THR A 32 -10.46 8.94 4.67
N PRO A 33 -11.09 10.09 5.03
CA PRO A 33 -10.43 11.40 5.08
C PRO A 33 -9.59 11.58 6.35
N TRP A 34 -8.58 10.72 6.54
CA TRP A 34 -7.60 10.91 7.62
C TRP A 34 -6.60 11.99 7.20
N PRO A 35 -6.18 12.90 8.10
CA PRO A 35 -5.34 14.02 7.69
C PRO A 35 -4.03 13.57 7.04
N LYS A 36 -3.38 12.53 7.57
CA LYS A 36 -2.20 11.92 6.93
C LYS A 36 -2.46 11.28 5.56
N ALA A 37 -3.65 10.73 5.34
CA ALA A 37 -4.02 10.12 4.06
C ALA A 37 -4.29 11.19 3.01
N GLN A 38 -4.98 12.27 3.38
CA GLN A 38 -5.19 13.42 2.52
C GLN A 38 -3.85 14.08 2.17
N ARG A 39 -2.99 14.32 3.16
CA ARG A 39 -1.63 14.84 2.95
C ARG A 39 -0.81 13.98 1.98
N LEU A 40 -0.87 12.65 2.10
CA LEU A 40 -0.19 11.76 1.15
C LEU A 40 -0.73 11.91 -0.28
N GLY A 41 -2.06 11.94 -0.43
CA GLY A 41 -2.72 12.11 -1.73
C GLY A 41 -2.42 13.46 -2.38
N ASP A 42 -2.47 14.54 -1.61
CA ASP A 42 -2.17 15.90 -2.07
C ASP A 42 -0.70 16.02 -2.48
N ASN A 43 0.23 15.52 -1.66
CA ASN A 43 1.66 15.54 -2.00
C ASN A 43 1.96 14.69 -3.25
N LEU A 44 1.29 13.55 -3.44
CA LEU A 44 1.42 12.75 -4.66
C LEU A 44 0.90 13.53 -5.88
N LYS A 45 -0.23 14.22 -5.74
CA LYS A 45 -0.79 15.07 -6.80
C LYS A 45 0.17 16.18 -7.19
N GLU A 46 0.75 16.86 -6.20
CA GLU A 46 1.78 17.89 -6.43
C GLU A 46 3.02 17.31 -7.13
N LEU A 47 3.50 16.16 -6.67
CA LEU A 47 4.64 15.48 -7.29
C LEU A 47 4.34 15.13 -8.75
N LEU A 48 3.18 14.55 -9.05
CA LEU A 48 2.76 14.25 -10.42
C LEU A 48 2.73 15.51 -11.30
N ASN A 49 2.21 16.63 -10.77
CA ASN A 49 2.20 17.90 -11.50
C ASN A 49 3.61 18.42 -11.83
N THR A 50 4.62 18.14 -11.00
CA THR A 50 6.01 18.52 -11.32
C THR A 50 6.62 17.74 -12.49
N TYR A 51 6.12 16.53 -12.76
CA TYR A 51 6.60 15.68 -13.86
C TYR A 51 5.76 15.85 -15.14
N ASN A 52 4.60 16.52 -15.09
CA ASN A 52 3.68 16.69 -16.22
C ASN A 52 3.39 15.35 -16.92
N ASP A 53 3.67 15.26 -18.22
CA ASP A 53 3.53 14.05 -19.04
C ASP A 53 4.77 13.13 -18.99
N GLY A 54 5.77 13.48 -18.18
CA GLY A 54 6.99 12.69 -17.97
C GLY A 54 6.77 11.50 -17.05
N GLU A 55 7.66 10.51 -17.14
CA GLU A 55 7.64 9.35 -16.24
C GLU A 55 8.11 9.76 -14.83
N LEU A 56 7.29 9.49 -13.83
CA LEU A 56 7.65 9.63 -12.42
C LEU A 56 8.33 8.34 -11.92
N PRO A 57 9.63 8.35 -11.58
CA PRO A 57 10.32 7.15 -11.11
C PRO A 57 9.78 6.67 -9.75
N PRO A 58 9.58 5.36 -9.52
CA PRO A 58 9.16 4.82 -8.23
C PRO A 58 10.06 5.24 -7.05
N LYS A 59 11.36 5.41 -7.30
CA LYS A 59 12.31 5.90 -6.29
C LYS A 59 11.95 7.29 -5.78
N GLU A 60 11.60 8.21 -6.67
CA GLU A 60 11.18 9.58 -6.32
C GLU A 60 9.90 9.60 -5.48
N ILE A 61 8.95 8.69 -5.76
CA ILE A 61 7.74 8.51 -4.95
C ILE A 61 8.13 8.16 -3.50
N VAL A 62 9.02 7.19 -3.32
CA VAL A 62 9.45 6.77 -1.97
C VAL A 62 10.22 7.88 -1.27
N GLU A 63 11.24 8.45 -1.91
CA GLU A 63 12.14 9.42 -1.28
C GLU A 63 11.45 10.74 -0.94
N LYS A 64 10.52 11.23 -1.79
CA LYS A 64 9.87 12.53 -1.59
C LYS A 64 8.57 12.46 -0.78
N LEU A 65 7.81 11.36 -0.87
CA LEU A 65 6.48 11.29 -0.23
C LEU A 65 6.48 10.47 1.04
N MET A 66 7.12 9.30 0.98
CA MET A 66 6.93 8.27 1.99
C MET A 66 7.89 8.41 3.19
N THR A 67 8.82 9.36 3.14
CA THR A 67 9.73 9.75 4.22
C THR A 67 9.15 10.86 5.12
N ASN A 68 7.92 11.29 4.88
CA ASN A 68 7.29 12.39 5.60
C ASN A 68 6.99 12.04 7.06
N THR A 69 7.68 12.73 7.99
CA THR A 69 7.57 12.54 9.45
C THR A 69 6.61 13.53 10.13
N ILE A 70 5.91 14.38 9.36
CA ILE A 70 4.96 15.36 9.89
C ILE A 70 3.80 14.62 10.55
N LYS A 71 3.55 14.96 11.81
CA LYS A 71 2.42 14.47 12.62
C LYS A 71 1.23 15.41 12.48
N ASP A 72 0.04 14.86 12.62
CA ASP A 72 -1.21 15.60 12.56
C ASP A 72 -1.42 16.41 13.85
N ASP A 73 -2.15 17.52 13.75
CA ASP A 73 -2.56 18.29 14.93
C ASP A 73 -3.48 17.45 15.83
N TYR A 74 -3.34 17.62 17.15
CA TYR A 74 -4.13 16.91 18.15
C TYR A 74 -5.65 17.06 18.00
N SER A 75 -6.12 18.15 17.38
CA SER A 75 -7.54 18.43 17.10
C SER A 75 -8.08 17.65 15.90
N LEU A 76 -7.21 17.13 15.03
CA LEU A 76 -7.56 16.41 13.81
C LEU A 76 -7.47 14.88 13.95
N LEU A 77 -7.08 14.39 15.13
CA LEU A 77 -6.92 12.96 15.41
C LEU A 77 -8.29 12.25 15.48
N PRO A 78 -8.39 11.00 15.01
CA PRO A 78 -9.67 10.31 14.84
C PRO A 78 -10.27 9.74 16.13
N GLY A 79 -9.52 9.70 17.24
CA GLY A 79 -10.03 9.26 18.55
C GLY A 79 -10.24 7.74 18.67
N LEU A 80 -9.49 6.94 17.92
CA LEU A 80 -9.48 5.47 17.93
C LEU A 80 -8.56 4.87 19.01
N TYR A 81 -7.51 5.60 19.40
CA TYR A 81 -6.56 5.24 20.46
C TYR A 81 -6.36 6.39 21.46
N PRO A 82 -5.65 6.18 22.59
CA PRO A 82 -5.21 7.30 23.44
C PRO A 82 -4.47 8.36 22.62
N ARG A 83 -4.79 9.63 22.91
CA ARG A 83 -4.43 10.77 22.06
C ARG A 83 -2.94 10.86 21.73
N GLU A 84 -2.09 10.62 22.73
CA GLU A 84 -0.63 10.59 22.58
C GLU A 84 -0.19 9.51 21.59
N LYS A 85 -0.74 8.30 21.70
CA LYS A 85 -0.45 7.19 20.78
C LYS A 85 -0.87 7.55 19.35
N GLU A 86 -2.04 8.14 19.16
CA GLU A 86 -2.49 8.57 17.82
C GLU A 86 -1.58 9.62 17.21
N TYR A 87 -1.19 10.62 17.99
CA TYR A 87 -0.26 11.66 17.55
C TYR A 87 1.05 11.05 17.05
N HIS A 88 1.63 10.11 17.79
CA HIS A 88 2.86 9.42 17.37
C HIS A 88 2.69 8.54 16.12
N LEU A 89 1.47 8.05 15.84
CA LEU A 89 1.13 7.22 14.67
C LEU A 89 0.58 8.02 13.47
N SER A 90 0.50 9.35 13.59
CA SER A 90 -0.16 10.23 12.63
C SER A 90 0.74 10.70 11.47
N SER A 91 2.03 10.33 11.46
CA SER A 91 2.90 10.56 10.30
C SER A 91 2.73 9.49 9.21
N ILE A 92 3.18 9.80 8.00
CA ILE A 92 3.28 8.83 6.90
C ILE A 92 4.43 7.86 7.19
N PHE A 93 5.60 8.40 7.54
CA PHE A 93 6.72 7.64 8.06
C PHE A 93 6.65 7.61 9.59
N VAL A 94 6.20 6.49 10.16
CA VAL A 94 6.08 6.33 11.60
C VAL A 94 7.45 5.96 12.17
N ASP A 95 7.88 6.69 13.20
CA ASP A 95 9.09 6.37 13.95
C ASP A 95 8.91 6.81 15.40
N VAL A 96 8.76 5.82 16.28
CA VAL A 96 8.42 6.02 17.69
C VAL A 96 9.36 5.20 18.54
N VAL A 97 10.12 5.87 19.41
CA VAL A 97 10.92 5.20 20.44
C VAL A 97 10.11 5.13 21.73
N SER A 98 9.98 3.94 22.29
CA SER A 98 9.29 3.68 23.55
C SER A 98 10.16 2.83 24.48
N PRO A 99 9.82 2.71 25.78
CA PRO A 99 10.50 1.78 26.68
C PRO A 99 10.47 0.32 26.22
N LEU A 100 9.51 -0.05 25.36
CA LEU A 100 9.37 -1.40 24.79
C LEU A 100 10.17 -1.59 23.49
N GLY A 101 10.90 -0.56 23.06
CA GLY A 101 11.66 -0.54 21.81
C GLY A 101 11.11 0.44 20.78
N ARG A 102 11.74 0.43 19.60
CA ARG A 102 11.39 1.27 18.45
C ARG A 102 10.25 0.63 17.65
N TYR A 103 9.21 1.39 17.39
CA TYR A 103 8.09 1.02 16.53
C TYR A 103 7.98 2.00 15.37
N GLY A 104 7.88 1.48 14.14
CA GLY A 104 7.81 2.37 12.99
C GLY A 104 7.73 1.66 11.65
N THR A 105 7.76 2.50 10.60
CA THR A 105 7.81 2.08 9.21
C THR A 105 9.12 1.34 8.95
N ARG A 106 9.02 0.04 8.65
CA ARG A 106 10.17 -0.82 8.32
C ARG A 106 10.41 -1.01 6.84
N SER A 107 9.40 -0.74 6.00
CA SER A 107 9.57 -0.78 4.56
C SER A 107 8.62 0.20 3.90
N THR A 108 9.09 0.77 2.80
CA THR A 108 8.28 1.52 1.87
C THR A 108 8.62 1.04 0.46
N SER A 109 7.59 0.75 -0.33
CA SER A 109 7.75 0.38 -1.73
C SER A 109 6.87 1.23 -2.63
N ALA A 110 7.33 1.45 -3.86
CA ALA A 110 6.56 2.05 -4.94
C ALA A 110 6.62 1.14 -6.17
N LEU A 111 5.48 1.06 -6.86
CA LEU A 111 5.30 0.27 -8.07
C LEU A 111 4.67 1.15 -9.14
N ALA A 112 5.31 1.25 -10.29
CA ALA A 112 4.74 1.86 -11.49
C ALA A 112 4.51 0.76 -12.54
N VAL A 113 3.32 0.75 -13.14
CA VAL A 113 2.94 -0.18 -14.20
C VAL A 113 2.56 0.61 -15.42
N LYS A 114 3.28 0.41 -16.51
CA LYS A 114 3.04 1.05 -17.80
C LYS A 114 1.99 0.27 -18.60
N SER A 115 1.42 0.93 -19.61
CA SER A 115 0.43 0.32 -20.51
C SER A 115 1.00 -0.82 -21.36
N ASN A 116 2.31 -0.81 -21.61
CA ASN A 116 3.05 -1.89 -22.27
C ASN A 116 3.43 -3.05 -21.33
N GLU A 117 2.87 -3.07 -20.11
CA GLU A 117 3.07 -4.14 -19.12
C GLU A 117 4.47 -4.20 -18.50
N GLU A 118 5.32 -3.20 -18.77
CA GLU A 118 6.54 -2.97 -18.02
C GLU A 118 6.20 -2.47 -16.61
N VAL A 119 6.86 -3.08 -15.62
CA VAL A 119 6.71 -2.78 -14.21
C VAL A 119 8.05 -2.32 -13.68
N SER A 120 8.06 -1.17 -13.02
CA SER A 120 9.20 -0.67 -12.24
C SER A 120 8.85 -0.69 -10.76
N PHE A 121 9.66 -1.37 -9.97
CA PHE A 121 9.51 -1.50 -8.52
C PHE A 121 10.74 -0.91 -7.82
N TYR A 122 10.50 -0.11 -6.79
CA TYR A 122 11.53 0.35 -5.87
C TYR A 122 11.07 0.11 -4.43
N GLU A 123 11.95 -0.42 -3.60
CA GLU A 123 11.73 -0.61 -2.17
C GLU A 123 12.92 -0.10 -1.36
N LYS A 124 12.60 0.52 -0.22
CA LYS A 124 13.54 0.88 0.84
C LYS A 124 13.07 0.24 2.14
N SER A 125 13.87 -0.68 2.69
CA SER A 125 13.52 -1.49 3.85
C SER A 125 14.61 -1.47 4.92
N PHE A 126 14.22 -1.41 6.19
CA PHE A 126 15.10 -1.41 7.35
C PHE A 126 15.41 -2.85 7.80
N ASP A 127 16.68 -3.20 7.73
CA ASP A 127 17.25 -4.41 8.27
C ASP A 127 17.57 -4.20 9.76
N SER A 128 16.88 -4.93 10.61
CA SER A 128 17.05 -4.84 12.06
C SER A 128 18.28 -5.61 12.57
N GLU A 129 18.83 -6.54 11.79
CA GLU A 129 20.02 -7.31 12.19
C GLU A 129 21.29 -6.48 11.97
N ASN A 130 21.35 -5.79 10.83
CA ASN A 130 22.48 -4.94 10.46
C ASN A 130 22.30 -3.46 10.82
N GLU A 131 21.11 -3.08 11.32
CA GLU A 131 20.71 -1.69 11.63
C GLU A 131 20.84 -0.71 10.43
N GLU A 132 20.63 -1.22 9.22
CA GLU A 132 20.85 -0.48 7.97
C GLU A 132 19.59 -0.44 7.09
N TRP A 133 19.53 0.57 6.21
CA TRP A 133 18.51 0.65 5.18
C TRP A 133 19.00 0.01 3.89
N ASN A 134 18.29 -1.01 3.44
CA ASN A 134 18.50 -1.64 2.15
C ASN A 134 17.59 -1.01 1.10
N GLU A 135 18.12 -0.87 -0.12
CA GLU A 135 17.37 -0.40 -1.28
C GLU A 135 17.38 -1.46 -2.37
N ARG A 136 16.24 -1.65 -3.02
CA ARG A 136 16.08 -2.62 -4.10
C ARG A 136 15.28 -2.00 -5.24
N THR A 137 15.81 -2.11 -6.45
CA THR A 137 15.10 -1.75 -7.69
C THR A 137 14.96 -2.98 -8.55
N VAL A 138 13.77 -3.22 -9.10
CA VAL A 138 13.50 -4.33 -10.02
C VAL A 138 12.63 -3.83 -11.16
N THR A 139 12.98 -4.20 -12.39
CA THR A 139 12.14 -4.01 -13.57
C THR A 139 11.79 -5.36 -14.17
N PHE A 140 10.53 -5.57 -14.49
CA PHE A 140 10.05 -6.81 -15.10
C PHE A 140 8.81 -6.55 -15.97
N HIS A 141 8.45 -7.51 -16.82
CA HIS A 141 7.20 -7.45 -17.60
C HIS A 141 6.16 -8.40 -17.00
N ILE A 142 4.90 -7.99 -16.99
CA ILE A 142 3.80 -8.86 -16.57
C ILE A 142 3.62 -9.95 -17.65
N ASN A 143 4.04 -11.16 -17.36
CA ASN A 143 3.72 -12.31 -18.20
C ASN A 143 2.27 -12.72 -17.94
N ARG A 144 1.36 -12.36 -18.83
CA ARG A 144 0.05 -13.01 -18.90
C ARG A 144 0.29 -14.40 -19.44
N GLY A 145 0.43 -15.40 -18.56
CA GLY A 145 0.54 -16.79 -18.99
C GLY A 145 -0.53 -17.09 -20.03
N GLU A 146 -0.14 -17.64 -21.17
CA GLU A 146 -1.09 -18.16 -22.14
C GLU A 146 -2.02 -19.11 -21.39
N LYS A 147 -3.34 -18.89 -21.51
CA LYS A 147 -4.31 -19.87 -21.01
C LYS A 147 -4.00 -21.18 -21.72
N SER A 148 -3.38 -22.14 -21.03
CA SER A 148 -3.29 -23.49 -21.56
C SER A 148 -4.72 -24.01 -21.69
N ASN A 149 -5.19 -24.15 -22.92
CA ASN A 149 -6.43 -24.84 -23.24
C ASN A 149 -6.26 -26.34 -23.02
N ASN A 150 -5.99 -26.75 -21.77
CA ASN A 150 -6.00 -28.15 -21.39
C ASN A 150 -7.11 -28.40 -20.37
N SER A 151 -8.35 -28.29 -20.85
CA SER A 151 -9.50 -28.91 -20.23
C SER A 151 -9.35 -30.43 -20.27
N LYS A 152 -8.72 -30.99 -19.23
CA LYS A 152 -9.06 -32.32 -18.74
C LYS A 152 -9.56 -32.16 -17.32
N VAL A 153 -10.88 -32.07 -17.20
CA VAL A 153 -11.59 -32.33 -15.95
C VAL A 153 -11.37 -33.81 -15.64
N THR A 154 -10.38 -34.12 -14.81
CA THR A 154 -10.30 -35.43 -14.19
C THR A 154 -11.39 -35.47 -13.13
N GLN A 155 -12.52 -36.11 -13.45
CA GLN A 155 -13.51 -36.48 -12.45
C GLN A 155 -12.83 -37.39 -11.42
N VAL A 156 -12.70 -36.91 -10.19
CA VAL A 156 -12.33 -37.74 -9.04
C VAL A 156 -13.60 -38.49 -8.63
N GLN A 157 -13.62 -39.80 -8.85
CA GLN A 157 -14.65 -40.67 -8.28
C GLN A 157 -14.45 -40.76 -6.76
N PRO A 158 -15.53 -40.71 -5.95
CA PRO A 158 -15.41 -40.88 -4.51
C PRO A 158 -15.09 -42.33 -4.14
N SER A 159 -14.16 -42.51 -3.20
CA SER A 159 -13.79 -43.82 -2.63
C SER A 159 -14.99 -44.48 -1.94
N PRO A 160 -15.14 -45.82 -2.05
CA PRO A 160 -16.17 -46.53 -1.32
C PRO A 160 -15.80 -46.59 0.17
N HIS A 161 -16.71 -46.09 1.00
CA HIS A 161 -16.69 -46.30 2.45
C HIS A 161 -16.71 -47.81 2.75
N LEU A 162 -15.70 -48.29 3.48
CA LEU A 162 -15.78 -49.57 4.19
C LEU A 162 -16.58 -49.36 5.48
N GLN A 163 -17.47 -50.32 5.74
CA GLN A 163 -18.28 -50.47 6.95
C GLN A 163 -17.45 -50.61 8.23
#